data_AF-A0A414AY31-F1
#
_entry.id   AF-A0A414AY31-F1
#
_cell.length_a   1.000
_cell.length_b   1.000
_cell.length_c   1.000
_cell.angle_alpha   90.00
_cell.angle_beta   90.00
_cell.angle_gamma   90.00
#
_symmetry.space_group_name_H-M   'P 1'
#
loop_
_entity.id
_entity.type
_entity.pdbx_description
1 polymer ?
#
loop_
_entity_poly.entity_id
_entity_poly.type
_entity_poly.pdbx_seq_one_letter_code
_entity_poly.pdbx_strand_id
1 'polypeptide(L)'
;MFWTKVEKERLKRAYHARMSRAISGLEAMDISGLSQVYCAVATEDRELIRSGGRAIGMVLEGMTMRQVIRLSEHFRQYTSMEWDIDWKKVDIRQKKDWFRSDRDYFWILALGSFHPNGYYRQACLEEMAGYPGALPFLVLRLNDWVGEVRLAAARAAAKRLETCPLDELFAAMMALDKVKRSGRKDGRTVEHIGTVMSERLDQEAGSLSVPSVLSMDYEVRKSIYRFLFSGRRLDQETAELFLNQEKHSYCQSVIWTGLLTYYPCSMEMTDCYLLHRSSFVRRKAMEYKYHVLKCAWPGVEDLLLDANCGIRDLAAYILKKHSQLDILAFYEKHLKEPVPVPAILGIGEQGRALDDRHGLADLVLPYLEHESEKVVRGALEAVGMLMGAEGEEIYWKYLLDTRPCISKAAYQCIRKNGIHPGAALLYGEQEKWRKSDETAGKSPDSVCHIRRYLILLLIQENSWDRLPYLIFLLKDESLKEYRDKLLGALQIRSPYARVDRKQAAFIKQVLAKEAEAVPEELARAIVFDLKFMA
;
A
#
# COMPACT_ATOMS: atom_id res chain seq x y z
N MET A 1 57.34 -15.78 5.31
CA MET A 1 56.92 -15.46 3.93
C MET A 1 55.83 -16.40 3.38
N PHE A 2 55.74 -17.67 3.79
CA PHE A 2 54.67 -18.60 3.35
C PHE A 2 53.30 -18.38 4.02
N TRP A 3 53.28 -18.01 5.30
CA TRP A 3 52.05 -17.78 6.08
C TRP A 3 51.20 -16.62 5.56
N THR A 4 51.83 -15.55 5.07
CA THR A 4 51.15 -14.37 4.51
C THR A 4 50.48 -14.62 3.16
N LYS A 5 50.89 -15.65 2.40
CA LYS A 5 50.29 -15.99 1.09
C LYS A 5 49.01 -16.82 1.26
N VAL A 6 49.05 -17.80 2.16
CA VAL A 6 47.90 -18.67 2.48
C VAL A 6 46.76 -17.87 3.11
N GLU A 7 47.10 -16.92 3.99
CA GLU A 7 46.11 -16.05 4.65
C GLU A 7 45.44 -15.08 3.66
N LYS A 8 46.21 -14.50 2.73
CA LYS A 8 45.66 -13.67 1.63
C LYS A 8 44.75 -14.47 0.70
N GLU A 9 45.12 -15.70 0.34
CA GLU A 9 44.26 -16.57 -0.46
C GLU A 9 42.96 -16.96 0.27
N ARG A 10 43.03 -17.22 1.57
CA ARG A 10 41.85 -17.52 2.40
C ARG A 10 40.90 -16.32 2.48
N LEU A 11 41.42 -15.12 2.71
CA LEU A 11 40.64 -13.88 2.73
C LEU A 11 39.98 -13.60 1.36
N LYS A 12 40.73 -13.81 0.26
CA LYS A 12 40.19 -13.67 -1.10
C LYS A 12 39.04 -14.65 -1.37
N ARG A 13 39.18 -15.93 -0.97
CA ARG A 13 38.11 -16.93 -1.11
C ARG A 13 36.87 -16.58 -0.26
N ALA A 14 37.08 -16.12 0.98
CA ALA A 14 35.99 -15.70 1.85
C ALA A 14 35.23 -14.49 1.30
N TYR A 15 35.96 -13.50 0.75
CA TYR A 15 35.37 -12.35 0.06
C TYR A 15 34.51 -12.78 -1.14
N HIS A 16 35.04 -13.65 -2.00
CA HIS A 16 34.30 -14.21 -3.14
C HIS A 16 33.02 -14.93 -2.71
N ALA A 17 33.10 -15.84 -1.73
CA ALA A 17 31.93 -16.59 -1.27
C ALA A 17 30.84 -15.68 -0.70
N ARG A 18 31.23 -14.64 0.06
CA ARG A 18 30.33 -13.61 0.60
C ARG A 18 29.69 -12.80 -0.52
N MET A 19 30.47 -12.38 -1.52
CA MET A 19 29.98 -11.63 -2.67
C MET A 19 29.00 -12.45 -3.52
N SER A 20 29.32 -13.71 -3.81
CA SER A 20 28.43 -14.62 -4.54
C SER A 20 27.10 -14.81 -3.82
N ARG A 21 27.10 -14.96 -2.49
CA ARG A 21 25.86 -15.05 -1.70
C ARG A 21 25.02 -13.77 -1.79
N ALA A 22 25.65 -12.60 -1.67
CA ALA A 22 24.97 -11.32 -1.76
C ALA A 22 24.39 -11.08 -3.16
N ILE A 23 25.11 -11.48 -4.22
CA ILE A 23 24.61 -11.45 -5.60
C ILE A 23 23.36 -12.34 -5.75
N SER A 24 23.41 -13.58 -5.29
CA SER A 24 22.23 -14.47 -5.32
C SER A 24 21.05 -13.91 -4.52
N GLY A 25 21.30 -13.21 -3.42
CA GLY A 25 20.27 -12.49 -2.67
C GLY A 25 19.59 -11.39 -3.51
N LEU A 26 20.37 -10.56 -4.19
CA LEU A 26 19.83 -9.52 -5.08
C LEU A 26 19.06 -10.13 -6.27
N GLU A 27 19.53 -11.23 -6.85
CA GLU A 27 18.80 -11.94 -7.91
C GLU A 27 17.45 -12.48 -7.42
N ALA A 28 17.32 -12.77 -6.12
CA ALA A 28 16.08 -13.11 -5.43
C ALA A 28 15.30 -11.90 -4.88
N MET A 29 15.66 -10.67 -5.29
CA MET A 29 15.05 -9.39 -4.86
C MET A 29 15.26 -9.03 -3.38
N ASP A 30 16.20 -9.66 -2.68
CA ASP A 30 16.65 -9.24 -1.35
C ASP A 30 17.72 -8.14 -1.45
N ILE A 31 17.33 -6.91 -1.13
CA ILE A 31 18.18 -5.73 -1.23
C ILE A 31 19.19 -5.57 -0.08
N SER A 32 19.18 -6.47 0.91
CA SER A 32 20.04 -6.39 2.11
C SER A 32 21.54 -6.34 1.76
N GLY A 33 21.94 -7.01 0.68
CA GLY A 33 23.32 -7.08 0.19
C GLY A 33 23.72 -5.97 -0.80
N LEU A 34 22.84 -4.99 -1.10
CA LEU A 34 23.04 -4.06 -2.22
C LEU A 34 24.36 -3.27 -2.14
N SER A 35 24.66 -2.67 -0.99
CA SER A 35 25.90 -1.89 -0.79
C SER A 35 27.15 -2.77 -0.88
N GLN A 36 27.07 -4.02 -0.42
CA GLN A 36 28.15 -4.98 -0.51
C GLN A 36 28.42 -5.38 -1.96
N VAL A 37 27.39 -5.73 -2.73
CA VAL A 37 27.55 -6.07 -4.15
C VAL A 37 28.07 -4.88 -4.96
N TYR A 38 27.65 -3.67 -4.61
CA TYR A 38 28.16 -2.46 -5.25
C TYR A 38 29.69 -2.32 -5.14
N CYS A 39 30.30 -2.76 -4.03
CA CYS A 39 31.75 -2.70 -3.82
C CYS A 39 32.54 -3.55 -4.83
N ALA A 40 31.90 -4.48 -5.55
CA ALA A 40 32.55 -5.24 -6.61
C ALA A 40 33.21 -4.33 -7.67
N VAL A 41 32.66 -3.14 -7.93
CA VAL A 41 33.23 -2.17 -8.90
C VAL A 41 34.61 -1.63 -8.49
N ALA A 42 34.99 -1.75 -7.23
CA ALA A 42 36.32 -1.38 -6.76
C ALA A 42 37.35 -2.50 -6.95
N THR A 43 36.92 -3.72 -7.31
CA THR A 43 37.81 -4.86 -7.53
C THR A 43 38.36 -4.92 -8.95
N GLU A 44 39.43 -5.69 -9.15
CA GLU A 44 39.97 -6.03 -10.48
C GLU A 44 39.37 -7.34 -11.02
N ASP A 45 38.23 -7.77 -10.48
CA ASP A 45 37.57 -9.01 -10.88
C ASP A 45 36.41 -8.74 -11.84
N ARG A 46 36.66 -9.05 -13.12
CA ARG A 46 35.69 -8.85 -14.20
C ARG A 46 34.42 -9.68 -14.03
N GLU A 47 34.50 -10.89 -13.47
CA GLU A 47 33.33 -11.76 -13.30
C GLU A 47 32.42 -11.24 -12.18
N LEU A 48 33.01 -10.79 -11.07
CA LEU A 48 32.26 -10.18 -9.97
C LEU A 48 31.59 -8.87 -10.41
N ILE A 49 32.28 -8.03 -11.16
CA ILE A 49 31.71 -6.78 -11.69
C ILE A 49 30.55 -7.08 -12.63
N ARG A 50 30.70 -8.07 -13.51
CA ARG A 50 29.66 -8.44 -14.47
C ARG A 50 28.42 -9.01 -13.79
N SER A 51 28.60 -9.96 -12.87
CA SER A 51 27.51 -10.59 -12.13
C SER A 51 26.83 -9.63 -11.16
N GLY A 52 27.61 -8.82 -10.44
CA GLY A 52 27.10 -7.78 -9.54
C GLY A 52 26.34 -6.68 -10.28
N GLY A 53 26.86 -6.21 -11.41
CA GLY A 53 26.18 -5.22 -12.26
C GLY A 53 24.81 -5.69 -12.74
N ARG A 54 24.72 -6.94 -13.20
CA ARG A 54 23.45 -7.55 -13.60
C ARG A 54 22.47 -7.65 -12.44
N ALA A 55 22.91 -8.15 -11.28
CA ALA A 55 22.04 -8.33 -10.13
C ALA A 55 21.50 -6.99 -9.58
N ILE A 56 22.35 -5.96 -9.55
CA ILE A 56 21.94 -4.59 -9.22
C ILE A 56 20.94 -4.05 -10.25
N GLY A 57 21.19 -4.29 -11.55
CA GLY A 57 20.30 -3.88 -12.62
C GLY A 57 18.91 -4.49 -12.49
N MET A 58 18.80 -5.79 -12.20
CA MET A 58 17.53 -6.48 -11.97
C MET A 58 16.71 -5.84 -10.84
N VAL A 59 17.39 -5.49 -9.74
CA VAL A 59 16.74 -4.85 -8.58
C VAL A 59 16.29 -3.43 -8.93
N LEU A 60 17.16 -2.60 -9.50
CA LEU A 60 16.86 -1.19 -9.76
C LEU A 60 15.83 -1.01 -10.88
N GLU A 61 15.83 -1.87 -11.90
CA GLU A 61 14.84 -1.85 -12.98
C GLU A 61 13.41 -2.07 -12.48
N GLY A 62 13.24 -2.89 -11.44
CA GLY A 62 11.94 -3.14 -10.80
C GLY A 62 11.49 -2.07 -9.81
N MET A 63 12.32 -1.06 -9.50
CA MET A 63 12.00 -0.05 -8.51
C MET A 63 11.13 1.08 -9.10
N THR A 64 10.08 1.42 -8.36
CA THR A 64 9.36 2.69 -8.57
C THR A 64 10.25 3.89 -8.22
N MET A 65 9.96 5.05 -8.80
CA MET A 65 10.72 6.28 -8.50
C MET A 65 10.65 6.66 -7.00
N ARG A 66 9.57 6.29 -6.30
CA ARG A 66 9.48 6.47 -4.84
C ARG A 66 10.50 5.60 -4.09
N GLN A 67 10.66 4.34 -4.49
CA GLN A 67 11.67 3.45 -3.92
C GLN A 67 13.08 3.96 -4.22
N VAL A 68 13.33 4.44 -5.44
CA VAL A 68 14.62 5.04 -5.82
C VAL A 68 14.92 6.30 -4.98
N ILE A 69 13.95 7.18 -4.75
CA ILE A 69 14.14 8.35 -3.86
C ILE A 69 14.53 7.91 -2.45
N ARG A 70 13.81 6.93 -1.87
CA ARG A 70 14.15 6.38 -0.56
C ARG A 70 15.54 5.76 -0.55
N LEU A 71 15.87 4.96 -1.57
CA LEU A 71 17.20 4.37 -1.70
C LEU A 71 18.27 5.46 -1.74
N SER A 72 18.06 6.55 -2.47
CA SER A 72 19.03 7.65 -2.56
C SER A 72 19.34 8.32 -1.21
N GLU A 73 18.37 8.32 -0.28
CA GLU A 73 18.51 8.87 1.06
C GLU A 73 19.28 7.91 1.98
N HIS A 74 18.98 6.61 1.90
CA HIS A 74 19.60 5.58 2.74
C HIS A 74 20.98 5.15 2.25
N PHE A 75 21.21 5.11 0.93
CA PHE A 75 22.46 4.64 0.35
C PHE A 75 23.66 5.51 0.76
N ARG A 76 23.40 6.79 1.09
CA ARG A 76 24.39 7.72 1.63
C ARG A 76 24.77 7.46 3.10
N GLN A 77 23.91 6.76 3.83
CA GLN A 77 24.12 6.44 5.25
C GLN A 77 25.07 5.24 5.44
N TYR A 78 25.36 4.50 4.38
CA TYR A 78 26.46 3.53 4.35
C TYR A 78 27.79 4.29 4.31
N THR A 79 28.16 4.84 5.47
CA THR A 79 29.37 5.65 5.71
C THR A 79 30.68 4.89 5.46
N SER A 80 30.60 3.60 5.11
CA SER A 80 31.74 2.71 4.87
C SER A 80 31.41 1.57 3.90
N MET A 81 31.34 1.86 2.59
CA MET A 81 31.26 0.80 1.56
C MET A 81 32.64 0.13 1.39
N GLU A 82 33.08 -0.50 2.49
CA GLU A 82 34.44 -0.94 2.90
C GLU A 82 35.46 0.19 3.14
N TRP A 83 35.91 0.35 4.39
CA TRP A 83 36.93 1.35 4.80
C TRP A 83 38.26 1.19 4.05
N ASP A 84 38.50 -0.01 3.50
CA ASP A 84 39.73 -0.39 2.81
C ASP A 84 39.77 0.09 1.34
N ILE A 85 38.66 0.60 0.81
CA ILE A 85 38.57 1.04 -0.59
C ILE A 85 38.82 2.54 -0.69
N ASP A 86 39.90 2.91 -1.40
CA ASP A 86 40.17 4.30 -1.78
C ASP A 86 39.33 4.70 -3.01
N TRP A 87 38.09 5.09 -2.76
CA TRP A 87 37.13 5.51 -3.79
C TRP A 87 37.58 6.74 -4.60
N LYS A 88 38.64 7.45 -4.22
CA LYS A 88 39.23 8.51 -5.06
C LYS A 88 40.03 7.95 -6.24
N LYS A 89 40.50 6.70 -6.14
CA LYS A 89 41.30 6.01 -7.17
C LYS A 89 40.47 5.11 -8.07
N VAL A 90 39.23 4.82 -7.68
CA VAL A 90 38.31 4.02 -8.50
C VAL A 90 37.74 4.91 -9.60
N ASP A 91 38.17 4.67 -10.85
CA ASP A 91 37.60 5.31 -12.03
C ASP A 91 36.62 4.36 -12.72
N ILE A 92 35.33 4.62 -12.54
CA ILE A 92 34.25 3.79 -13.10
C ILE A 92 34.28 3.75 -14.64
N ARG A 93 34.81 4.80 -15.29
CA ARG A 93 34.87 4.93 -16.75
C ARG A 93 35.75 3.87 -17.39
N GLN A 94 36.82 3.47 -16.69
CA GLN A 94 37.75 2.43 -17.16
C GLN A 94 37.15 1.01 -17.09
N LYS A 95 36.00 0.85 -16.42
CA LYS A 95 35.35 -0.45 -16.20
C LYS A 95 34.13 -0.65 -17.08
N LYS A 96 33.80 0.29 -17.98
CA LYS A 96 32.64 0.20 -18.88
C LYS A 96 32.58 -1.15 -19.62
N ASP A 97 33.68 -1.55 -20.23
CA ASP A 97 33.74 -2.79 -21.05
C ASP A 97 33.75 -4.09 -20.22
N TRP A 98 33.68 -3.99 -18.89
CA TRP A 98 33.67 -5.15 -18.00
C TRP A 98 32.24 -5.59 -17.66
N PHE A 99 31.27 -4.69 -17.88
CA PHE A 99 29.86 -4.99 -17.74
C PHE A 99 29.36 -5.78 -18.95
N ARG A 100 28.32 -6.59 -18.73
CA ARG A 100 27.73 -7.41 -19.81
C ARG A 100 26.98 -6.56 -20.83
N SER A 101 26.43 -5.43 -20.39
CA SER A 101 25.66 -4.52 -21.22
C SER A 101 25.79 -3.08 -20.75
N ASP A 102 25.55 -2.15 -21.67
CA ASP A 102 25.39 -0.72 -21.37
C ASP A 102 24.30 -0.48 -20.31
N ARG A 103 23.28 -1.36 -20.26
CA ARG A 103 22.20 -1.29 -19.28
C ARG A 103 22.67 -1.62 -17.86
N ASP A 104 23.47 -2.66 -17.70
CA ASP A 104 24.05 -3.01 -16.39
C ASP A 104 24.98 -1.90 -15.90
N TYR A 105 25.77 -1.33 -16.82
CA TYR A 105 26.64 -0.20 -16.54
C TYR A 105 25.85 1.04 -16.12
N PHE A 106 24.78 1.38 -16.83
CA PHE A 106 23.87 2.47 -16.47
C PHE A 106 23.37 2.35 -15.03
N TRP A 107 22.89 1.17 -14.62
CA TRP A 107 22.38 0.96 -13.27
C TRP A 107 23.44 1.14 -12.17
N ILE A 108 24.70 0.78 -12.47
CA ILE A 108 25.83 1.05 -11.59
C ILE A 108 26.13 2.54 -11.48
N LEU A 109 26.06 3.29 -12.58
CA LEU A 109 26.21 4.74 -12.57
C LEU A 109 25.05 5.42 -11.81
N ALA A 110 23.81 4.96 -12.02
CA ALA A 110 22.63 5.46 -11.34
C ALA A 110 22.74 5.30 -9.83
N LEU A 111 23.14 4.12 -9.35
CA LEU A 111 23.42 3.88 -7.93
C LEU A 111 24.64 4.68 -7.45
N GLY A 112 25.66 4.80 -8.30
CA GLY A 112 26.85 5.61 -8.07
C GLY A 112 26.55 7.09 -7.86
N SER A 113 25.47 7.62 -8.43
CA SER A 113 24.98 8.98 -8.15
C SER A 113 24.55 9.20 -6.69
N PHE A 114 24.31 8.11 -5.94
CA PHE A 114 23.95 8.14 -4.52
C PHE A 114 25.14 7.91 -3.58
N HIS A 115 26.33 7.66 -4.12
CA HIS A 115 27.54 7.31 -3.37
C HIS A 115 27.96 8.40 -2.36
N PRO A 116 28.52 8.10 -1.17
CA PRO A 116 28.94 9.12 -0.21
C PRO A 116 30.08 10.03 -0.72
N ASN A 117 31.03 9.49 -1.49
CA ASN A 117 32.13 10.25 -2.10
C ASN A 117 31.63 11.17 -3.24
N GLY A 118 31.91 12.48 -3.13
CA GLY A 118 31.50 13.49 -4.11
C GLY A 118 32.18 13.39 -5.48
N TYR A 119 33.48 13.05 -5.52
CA TYR A 119 34.22 12.89 -6.79
C TYR A 119 33.66 11.73 -7.60
N TYR A 120 33.45 10.59 -6.94
CA TYR A 120 32.91 9.39 -7.58
C TYR A 120 31.47 9.61 -8.08
N ARG A 121 30.63 10.29 -7.29
CA ARG A 121 29.29 10.72 -7.73
C ARG A 121 29.34 11.60 -8.96
N GLN A 122 30.22 12.61 -8.97
CA GLN A 122 30.35 13.52 -10.12
C GLN A 122 30.71 12.73 -11.38
N ALA A 123 31.68 11.81 -11.29
CA ALA A 123 32.08 10.98 -12.42
C ALA A 123 30.91 10.13 -12.94
N CYS A 124 30.11 9.55 -12.06
CA CYS A 124 28.93 8.78 -12.43
C CYS A 124 27.87 9.64 -13.14
N LEU A 125 27.63 10.87 -12.68
CA LEU A 125 26.66 11.78 -13.29
C LEU A 125 27.06 12.22 -14.70
N GLU A 126 28.33 12.55 -14.88
CA GLU A 126 28.87 12.97 -16.18
C GLU A 126 28.79 11.84 -17.20
N GLU A 127 29.09 10.62 -16.79
CA GLU A 127 29.03 9.43 -17.64
C GLU A 127 27.59 9.01 -17.97
N MET A 128 26.70 9.04 -16.98
CA MET A 128 25.31 8.58 -17.13
C MET A 128 24.46 9.47 -18.06
N ALA A 129 24.86 10.73 -18.27
CA ALA A 129 24.09 11.70 -19.05
C ALA A 129 23.73 11.24 -20.47
N GLY A 130 24.52 10.34 -21.06
CA GLY A 130 24.29 9.78 -22.40
C GLY A 130 23.29 8.63 -22.45
N TYR A 131 22.84 8.11 -21.32
CA TYR A 131 22.00 6.91 -21.27
C TYR A 131 20.51 7.23 -21.12
N PRO A 132 19.61 6.45 -21.73
CA PRO A 132 18.18 6.50 -21.46
C PRO A 132 17.83 6.25 -19.99
N GLY A 133 16.85 6.97 -19.46
CA GLY A 133 16.41 6.87 -18.07
C GLY A 133 17.28 7.62 -17.07
N ALA A 134 18.31 8.36 -17.50
CA ALA A 134 19.23 9.09 -16.63
C ALA A 134 18.60 10.31 -15.94
N LEU A 135 17.69 11.01 -16.61
CA LEU A 135 17.20 12.32 -16.18
C LEU A 135 16.67 12.36 -14.73
N PRO A 136 15.88 11.40 -14.22
CA PRO A 136 15.42 11.42 -12.84
C PRO A 136 16.58 11.42 -11.83
N PHE A 137 17.63 10.65 -12.09
CA PHE A 137 18.83 10.57 -11.24
C PHE A 137 19.65 11.86 -11.29
N LEU A 138 19.78 12.47 -12.47
CA LEU A 138 20.43 13.76 -12.66
C LEU A 138 19.67 14.86 -11.91
N VAL A 139 18.34 14.92 -12.06
CA VAL A 139 17.47 15.88 -11.38
C VAL A 139 17.58 15.75 -9.86
N LEU A 140 17.60 14.52 -9.31
CA LEU A 140 17.79 14.31 -7.87
C LEU A 140 19.09 14.93 -7.32
N ARG A 141 20.11 15.12 -8.17
CA ARG A 141 21.41 15.69 -7.76
C ARG A 141 21.52 17.20 -7.94
N LEU A 142 20.48 17.87 -8.45
CA LEU A 142 20.46 19.35 -8.49
C LEU A 142 20.54 19.99 -7.09
N ASN A 143 20.14 19.28 -6.03
CA ASN A 143 20.24 19.73 -4.64
C ASN A 143 21.34 19.05 -3.81
N ASP A 144 22.37 18.52 -4.47
CA ASP A 144 23.47 17.88 -3.77
C ASP A 144 24.17 18.84 -2.77
N TRP A 145 24.82 18.31 -1.73
CA TRP A 145 25.54 19.16 -0.78
C TRP A 145 26.86 19.68 -1.39
N VAL A 146 27.47 18.94 -2.32
CA VAL A 146 28.72 19.33 -3.01
C VAL A 146 28.39 20.24 -4.20
N GLY A 147 29.03 21.41 -4.30
CA GLY A 147 28.75 22.38 -5.36
C GLY A 147 29.07 21.88 -6.76
N GLU A 148 30.21 21.21 -6.91
CA GLU A 148 30.70 20.63 -8.15
C GLU A 148 29.75 19.55 -8.68
N VAL A 149 29.21 18.72 -7.78
CA VAL A 149 28.21 17.70 -8.11
C VAL A 149 26.91 18.34 -8.59
N ARG A 150 26.44 19.44 -7.95
CA ARG A 150 25.26 20.17 -8.41
C ARG A 150 25.45 20.72 -9.83
N LEU A 151 26.61 21.35 -10.08
CA LEU A 151 26.92 21.90 -11.41
C LEU A 151 27.02 20.81 -12.48
N ALA A 152 27.64 19.67 -12.17
CA ALA A 152 27.69 18.53 -13.06
C ALA A 152 26.28 17.96 -13.35
N ALA A 153 25.45 17.80 -12.32
CA ALA A 153 24.06 17.38 -12.46
C ALA A 153 23.25 18.33 -13.35
N ALA A 154 23.42 19.65 -13.17
CA ALA A 154 22.73 20.65 -13.97
C ALA A 154 23.10 20.58 -15.45
N ARG A 155 24.40 20.50 -15.77
CA ARG A 155 24.86 20.35 -17.16
C ARG A 155 24.37 19.04 -17.80
N ALA A 156 24.48 17.95 -17.06
CA ALA A 156 24.03 16.63 -17.51
C ALA A 156 22.51 16.60 -17.75
N ALA A 157 21.72 17.17 -16.82
CA ALA A 157 20.27 17.24 -16.93
C ALA A 157 19.84 18.10 -18.13
N ALA A 158 20.44 19.28 -18.31
CA ALA A 158 20.16 20.15 -19.46
C ALA A 158 20.41 19.42 -20.79
N LYS A 159 21.56 18.76 -20.93
CA LYS A 159 21.88 17.96 -22.13
C LYS A 159 20.90 16.80 -22.34
N ARG A 160 20.53 16.09 -21.27
CA ARG A 160 19.59 14.96 -21.39
C ARG A 160 18.18 15.44 -21.76
N LEU A 161 17.76 16.60 -21.27
CA LEU A 161 16.44 17.19 -21.57
C LEU A 161 16.22 17.47 -23.06
N GLU A 162 17.28 17.77 -23.80
CA GLU A 162 17.21 18.00 -25.26
C GLU A 162 16.76 16.76 -26.04
N THR A 163 16.99 15.56 -25.50
CA THR A 163 16.84 14.29 -26.25
C THR A 163 16.05 13.21 -25.53
N CYS A 164 15.73 13.36 -24.24
CA CYS A 164 15.07 12.29 -23.50
C CYS A 164 13.65 12.03 -24.00
N PRO A 165 13.15 10.79 -23.98
CA PRO A 165 11.74 10.53 -24.27
C PRO A 165 10.82 11.09 -23.16
N LEU A 166 9.52 11.14 -23.46
CA LEU A 166 8.51 11.80 -22.63
C LEU A 166 8.22 11.05 -21.32
N ASP A 167 8.32 9.72 -21.33
CA ASP A 167 8.22 8.86 -20.15
C ASP A 167 9.34 9.13 -19.13
N GLU A 168 10.57 9.30 -19.61
CA GLU A 168 11.72 9.71 -18.79
C GLU A 168 11.51 11.11 -18.19
N LEU A 169 10.93 12.04 -18.96
CA LEU A 169 10.59 13.39 -18.49
C LEU A 169 9.56 13.35 -17.36
N PHE A 170 8.54 12.50 -17.46
CA PHE A 170 7.56 12.32 -16.38
C PHE A 170 8.13 11.64 -15.14
N ALA A 171 9.01 10.65 -15.30
CA ALA A 171 9.71 10.06 -14.16
C ALA A 171 10.56 11.12 -13.43
N ALA A 172 11.19 12.02 -14.19
CA ALA A 172 12.01 13.09 -13.64
C ALA A 172 11.19 14.17 -12.90
N MET A 173 9.90 14.37 -13.23
CA MET A 173 9.02 15.28 -12.49
C MET A 173 8.91 14.90 -11.01
N MET A 174 8.87 13.61 -10.68
CA MET A 174 8.84 13.16 -9.28
C MET A 174 10.13 13.51 -8.54
N ALA A 175 11.27 13.36 -9.21
CA ALA A 175 12.56 13.78 -8.68
C ALA A 175 12.62 15.29 -8.47
N LEU A 176 12.10 16.08 -9.42
CA LEU A 176 12.04 17.54 -9.34
C LEU A 176 11.17 18.00 -8.16
N ASP A 177 9.99 17.42 -7.99
CA ASP A 177 9.09 17.67 -6.87
C ASP A 177 9.79 17.43 -5.51
N LYS A 178 10.50 16.30 -5.40
CA LYS A 178 11.28 15.97 -4.21
C LYS A 178 12.37 17.01 -3.95
N VAL A 179 13.08 17.42 -5.00
CA VAL A 179 14.16 18.40 -4.93
C VAL A 179 13.64 19.77 -4.49
N LYS A 180 12.55 20.26 -5.10
CA LYS A 180 11.89 21.52 -4.76
C LYS A 180 11.46 21.55 -3.29
N ARG A 181 10.80 20.49 -2.80
CA ARG A 181 10.35 20.40 -1.39
C ARG A 181 11.49 20.33 -0.37
N SER A 182 12.70 19.98 -0.79
CA SER A 182 13.85 19.86 0.11
C SER A 182 14.47 21.21 0.49
N GLY A 183 14.09 22.32 -0.17
CA GLY A 183 14.35 23.69 0.29
C GLY A 183 15.83 24.12 0.46
N ARG A 184 16.77 23.54 -0.31
CA ARG A 184 18.22 23.85 -0.18
C ARG A 184 18.63 25.11 -0.98
N LYS A 185 19.76 25.72 -0.55
CA LYS A 185 20.24 27.10 -0.85
C LYS A 185 20.26 27.61 -2.30
N ASP A 186 20.24 26.76 -3.34
CA ASP A 186 20.31 27.23 -4.74
C ASP A 186 19.08 26.79 -5.54
N GLY A 187 17.98 27.54 -5.39
CA GLY A 187 16.71 27.27 -6.07
C GLY A 187 16.73 27.60 -7.55
N ARG A 188 17.59 28.52 -8.01
CA ARG A 188 17.55 29.06 -9.38
C ARG A 188 17.78 28.00 -10.45
N THR A 189 18.76 27.12 -10.26
CA THR A 189 19.02 26.03 -11.22
C THR A 189 17.89 25.00 -11.23
N VAL A 190 17.33 24.67 -10.06
CA VAL A 190 16.18 23.76 -9.93
C VAL A 190 14.95 24.36 -10.62
N GLU A 191 14.71 25.65 -10.43
CA GLU A 191 13.63 26.39 -11.08
C GLU A 191 13.83 26.42 -12.59
N HIS A 192 15.02 26.78 -13.07
CA HIS A 192 15.32 26.81 -14.50
C HIS A 192 15.12 25.45 -15.18
N ILE A 193 15.68 24.38 -14.62
CA ILE A 193 15.44 23.01 -15.13
C ILE A 193 13.95 22.67 -15.09
N GLY A 194 13.25 23.04 -14.01
CA GLY A 194 11.81 22.85 -13.91
C GLY A 194 11.01 23.61 -14.97
N THR A 195 11.42 24.82 -15.34
CA THR A 195 10.82 25.60 -16.41
C THR A 195 11.01 24.90 -17.76
N VAL A 196 12.24 24.50 -18.10
CA VAL A 196 12.54 23.79 -19.36
C VAL A 196 11.75 22.48 -19.46
N MET A 197 11.68 21.71 -18.36
CA MET A 197 10.85 20.50 -18.31
C MET A 197 9.37 20.81 -18.57
N SER A 198 8.84 21.89 -17.98
CA SER A 198 7.44 22.28 -18.14
C SER A 198 7.12 22.76 -19.55
N GLU A 199 7.98 23.59 -20.16
CA GLU A 199 7.84 24.06 -21.54
C GLU A 199 7.83 22.91 -22.53
N ARG A 200 8.72 21.92 -22.33
CA ARG A 200 8.75 20.73 -23.17
C ARG A 200 7.50 19.87 -23.02
N LEU A 201 7.03 19.70 -21.78
CA LEU A 201 5.76 19.00 -21.54
C LEU A 201 4.57 19.75 -22.16
N ASP A 202 4.57 21.09 -22.16
CA ASP A 202 3.52 21.91 -22.78
C ASP A 202 3.45 21.71 -24.30
N GLN A 203 4.61 21.59 -24.96
CA GLN A 203 4.71 21.28 -26.40
C GLN A 203 4.14 19.89 -26.75
N GLU A 204 4.26 18.94 -25.84
CA GLU A 204 3.85 17.54 -26.04
C GLU A 204 2.48 17.20 -25.42
N ALA A 205 1.85 18.13 -24.69
CA ALA A 205 0.64 17.84 -23.92
C ALA A 205 -0.50 17.30 -24.80
N GLY A 206 -0.65 17.84 -26.01
CA GLY A 206 -1.67 17.41 -26.98
C GLY A 206 -1.36 16.11 -27.72
N SER A 207 -0.11 15.62 -27.68
CA SER A 207 0.29 14.36 -28.34
C SER A 207 0.13 13.13 -27.43
N LEU A 208 -0.20 13.35 -26.15
CA LEU A 208 -0.33 12.30 -25.15
C LEU A 208 -1.56 11.41 -25.36
N SER A 209 -1.30 10.17 -25.75
CA SER A 209 -2.32 9.13 -25.84
C SER A 209 -2.84 8.70 -24.46
N VAL A 210 -4.17 8.69 -24.29
CA VAL A 210 -4.85 8.22 -23.07
C VAL A 210 -4.45 6.78 -22.71
N PRO A 211 -4.51 5.78 -23.62
CA PRO A 211 -4.01 4.43 -23.35
C PRO A 211 -2.55 4.37 -22.87
N SER A 212 -1.68 5.18 -23.47
CA SER A 212 -0.25 5.19 -23.11
C SER A 212 -0.01 5.70 -21.71
N VAL A 213 -0.75 6.73 -21.28
CA VAL A 213 -0.67 7.22 -19.90
C VAL A 213 -1.26 6.20 -18.93
N LEU A 214 -2.40 5.58 -19.25
CA LEU A 214 -3.08 4.64 -18.35
C LEU A 214 -2.28 3.36 -18.05
N SER A 215 -1.42 2.93 -18.97
CA SER A 215 -0.53 1.77 -18.78
C SER A 215 0.67 2.04 -17.87
N MET A 216 0.98 3.31 -17.56
CA MET A 216 2.09 3.68 -16.68
C MET A 216 1.78 3.42 -15.21
N ASP A 217 2.81 3.36 -14.36
CA ASP A 217 2.67 3.25 -12.91
C ASP A 217 1.83 4.39 -12.31
N TYR A 218 1.10 4.09 -11.23
CA TYR A 218 0.23 5.04 -10.52
C TYR A 218 0.93 6.36 -10.17
N GLU A 219 2.19 6.32 -9.71
CA GLU A 219 2.89 7.55 -9.31
C GLU A 219 3.27 8.43 -10.51
N VAL A 220 3.54 7.79 -11.66
CA VAL A 220 3.81 8.50 -12.91
C VAL A 220 2.52 9.14 -13.42
N ARG A 221 1.41 8.38 -13.49
CA ARG A 221 0.08 8.90 -13.89
C ARG A 221 -0.35 10.07 -13.04
N LYS A 222 -0.14 9.99 -11.72
CA LYS A 222 -0.42 11.08 -10.79
C LYS A 222 0.34 12.37 -11.12
N SER A 223 1.61 12.26 -11.50
CA SER A 223 2.43 13.41 -11.93
C SER A 223 1.93 13.97 -13.26
N ILE A 224 1.61 13.09 -14.21
CA ILE A 224 1.03 13.45 -15.51
C ILE A 224 -0.30 14.20 -15.33
N TYR A 225 -1.22 13.68 -14.52
CA TYR A 225 -2.51 14.35 -14.31
C TYR A 225 -2.36 15.70 -13.64
N ARG A 226 -1.47 15.86 -12.66
CA ARG A 226 -1.21 17.18 -12.08
C ARG A 226 -0.71 18.18 -13.12
N PHE A 227 0.14 17.72 -14.04
CA PHE A 227 0.60 18.52 -15.15
C PHE A 227 -0.56 18.86 -16.10
N LEU A 228 -1.19 17.86 -16.71
CA LEU A 228 -2.26 18.01 -17.73
C LEU A 228 -3.46 18.81 -17.23
N PHE A 229 -3.85 18.60 -15.98
CA PHE A 229 -5.02 19.21 -15.35
C PHE A 229 -4.68 20.46 -14.55
N SER A 230 -3.43 20.94 -14.63
CA SER A 230 -3.13 22.34 -14.34
C SER A 230 -3.25 23.13 -15.66
N GLY A 231 -3.93 24.27 -15.68
CA GLY A 231 -3.86 25.22 -16.81
C GLY A 231 -4.50 24.83 -18.16
N ARG A 232 -5.65 24.12 -18.20
CA ARG A 232 -6.43 23.80 -19.42
C ARG A 232 -5.60 23.33 -20.64
N ARG A 233 -4.74 22.33 -20.43
CA ARG A 233 -3.80 21.82 -21.47
C ARG A 233 -4.40 20.79 -22.42
N LEU A 234 -5.55 20.23 -22.06
CA LEU A 234 -6.29 19.28 -22.87
C LEU A 234 -7.55 19.95 -23.42
N ASP A 235 -8.09 19.46 -24.52
CA ASP A 235 -9.50 19.68 -24.83
C ASP A 235 -10.41 18.93 -23.81
N GLN A 236 -11.68 19.30 -23.76
CA GLN A 236 -12.61 18.77 -22.77
C GLN A 236 -12.91 17.28 -22.99
N GLU A 237 -12.98 16.82 -24.24
CA GLU A 237 -13.30 15.44 -24.59
C GLU A 237 -12.18 14.50 -24.12
N THR A 238 -10.91 14.86 -24.38
CA THR A 238 -9.75 14.11 -23.90
C THR A 238 -9.66 14.09 -22.37
N ALA A 239 -9.97 15.23 -21.73
CA ALA A 239 -9.99 15.34 -20.27
C ALA A 239 -11.04 14.41 -19.63
N GLU A 240 -12.22 14.32 -20.22
CA GLU A 240 -13.28 13.40 -19.80
C GLU A 240 -12.95 11.94 -20.07
N LEU A 241 -12.29 11.65 -21.19
CA LEU A 241 -11.84 10.29 -21.52
C LEU A 241 -10.87 9.77 -20.46
N PHE A 242 -9.97 10.61 -19.95
CA PHE A 242 -9.11 10.29 -18.82
C PHE A 242 -9.91 9.97 -17.55
N LEU A 243 -10.91 10.79 -17.20
CA LEU A 243 -11.76 10.55 -16.02
C LEU A 243 -12.50 9.21 -16.12
N ASN A 244 -13.07 8.94 -17.29
CA ASN A 244 -13.89 7.76 -17.54
C ASN A 244 -13.06 6.47 -17.47
N GLN A 245 -11.81 6.50 -17.94
CA GLN A 245 -10.96 5.30 -18.01
C GLN A 245 -10.08 5.07 -16.77
N GLU A 246 -9.72 6.12 -16.03
CA GLU A 246 -8.92 5.97 -14.82
C GLU A 246 -9.69 5.21 -13.73
N LYS A 247 -9.03 4.24 -13.11
CA LYS A 247 -9.60 3.35 -12.08
C LYS A 247 -9.25 3.79 -10.67
N HIS A 248 -8.14 4.51 -10.50
CA HIS A 248 -7.65 4.93 -9.20
C HIS A 248 -8.34 6.21 -8.72
N SER A 249 -9.05 6.13 -7.59
CA SER A 249 -9.86 7.23 -7.03
C SER A 249 -9.06 8.51 -6.78
N TYR A 250 -7.82 8.41 -6.29
CA TYR A 250 -6.96 9.59 -6.13
C TYR A 250 -6.68 10.31 -7.46
N CYS A 251 -6.40 9.56 -8.54
CA CYS A 251 -6.15 10.15 -9.85
C CYS A 251 -7.43 10.77 -10.42
N GLN A 252 -8.58 10.09 -10.28
CA GLN A 252 -9.89 10.65 -10.59
C GLN A 252 -10.12 11.97 -9.83
N SER A 253 -9.67 12.09 -8.58
CA SER A 253 -9.76 13.35 -7.83
C SER A 253 -8.95 14.49 -8.45
N VAL A 254 -7.73 14.21 -8.92
CA VAL A 254 -6.90 15.23 -9.57
C VAL A 254 -7.53 15.67 -10.89
N ILE A 255 -7.99 14.71 -11.69
CA ILE A 255 -8.68 14.94 -12.96
C ILE A 255 -9.96 15.77 -12.74
N TRP A 256 -10.80 15.35 -11.79
CA TRP A 256 -12.04 16.02 -11.43
C TRP A 256 -11.82 17.48 -11.02
N THR A 257 -10.84 17.73 -10.14
CA THR A 257 -10.51 19.10 -9.73
C THR A 257 -10.10 19.95 -10.92
N GLY A 258 -9.30 19.42 -11.85
CA GLY A 258 -8.93 20.14 -13.06
C GLY A 258 -10.11 20.41 -13.99
N LEU A 259 -10.97 19.41 -14.21
CA LEU A 259 -12.20 19.56 -15.01
C LEU A 259 -13.05 20.71 -14.49
N LEU A 260 -13.38 20.73 -13.20
CA LEU A 260 -14.20 21.81 -12.62
C LEU A 260 -13.52 23.17 -12.57
N THR A 261 -12.18 23.21 -12.48
CA THR A 261 -11.44 24.46 -12.38
C THR A 261 -11.27 25.14 -13.73
N TYR A 262 -11.05 24.36 -14.79
CA TYR A 262 -10.59 24.87 -16.08
C TYR A 262 -11.58 24.67 -17.23
N TYR A 263 -12.63 23.89 -17.03
CA TYR A 263 -13.62 23.57 -18.06
C TYR A 263 -15.02 23.93 -17.59
N PRO A 264 -15.90 24.41 -18.49
CA PRO A 264 -17.29 24.63 -18.16
C PRO A 264 -17.96 23.28 -17.85
N CYS A 265 -18.69 23.24 -16.75
CA CYS A 265 -19.47 22.08 -16.33
C CYS A 265 -20.94 22.49 -16.25
N SER A 266 -21.75 22.07 -17.23
CA SER A 266 -23.19 22.34 -17.21
C SER A 266 -23.91 21.39 -16.23
N MET A 267 -25.17 21.69 -15.92
CA MET A 267 -25.97 20.79 -15.08
C MET A 267 -26.26 19.47 -15.77
N GLU A 268 -26.46 19.47 -17.10
CA GLU A 268 -26.64 18.26 -17.90
C GLU A 268 -25.40 17.36 -17.84
N MET A 269 -24.20 17.95 -17.91
CA MET A 269 -22.94 17.21 -17.73
C MET A 269 -22.81 16.64 -16.33
N THR A 270 -23.20 17.43 -15.33
CA THR A 270 -23.21 16.99 -13.92
C THR A 270 -24.14 15.78 -13.75
N ASP A 271 -25.29 15.77 -14.43
CA ASP A 271 -26.24 14.65 -14.41
C ASP A 271 -25.67 13.40 -15.09
N CYS A 272 -24.91 13.55 -16.18
CA CYS A 272 -24.15 12.43 -16.76
C CYS A 272 -23.12 11.86 -15.76
N TYR A 273 -22.41 12.71 -15.01
CA TYR A 273 -21.45 12.25 -14.01
C TYR A 273 -22.10 11.57 -12.79
N LEU A 274 -23.36 11.91 -12.47
CA LEU A 274 -24.15 11.19 -11.45
C LEU A 274 -24.46 9.75 -11.87
N LEU A 275 -24.37 9.40 -13.14
CA LEU A 275 -24.55 8.03 -13.64
C LEU A 275 -23.22 7.29 -13.84
N HIS A 276 -22.10 7.92 -13.49
CA HIS A 276 -20.78 7.36 -13.76
C HIS A 276 -20.50 6.06 -12.98
N ARG A 277 -19.75 5.12 -13.57
CA ARG A 277 -19.42 3.82 -12.95
C ARG A 277 -18.66 3.94 -11.62
N SER A 278 -17.79 4.94 -11.51
CA SER A 278 -17.03 5.22 -10.29
C SER A 278 -17.89 5.96 -9.27
N SER A 279 -18.06 5.38 -8.09
CA SER A 279 -18.76 6.02 -6.98
C SER A 279 -18.05 7.29 -6.49
N PHE A 280 -16.73 7.41 -6.69
CA PHE A 280 -16.01 8.64 -6.40
C PHE A 280 -16.51 9.79 -7.29
N VAL A 281 -16.63 9.56 -8.59
CA VAL A 281 -17.10 10.56 -9.56
C VAL A 281 -18.55 10.93 -9.29
N ARG A 282 -19.44 9.94 -9.08
CA ARG A 282 -20.85 10.21 -8.73
C ARG A 282 -20.96 11.07 -7.48
N ARG A 283 -20.22 10.74 -6.42
CA ARG A 283 -20.22 11.54 -5.18
C ARG A 283 -19.74 12.96 -5.44
N LYS A 284 -18.67 13.14 -6.22
CA LYS A 284 -18.14 14.47 -6.55
C LYS A 284 -19.09 15.29 -7.41
N ALA A 285 -19.78 14.67 -8.36
CA ALA A 285 -20.85 15.29 -9.14
C ALA A 285 -22.01 15.72 -8.24
N MET A 286 -22.41 14.88 -7.29
CA MET A 286 -23.46 15.20 -6.32
C MET A 286 -23.07 16.36 -5.40
N GLU A 287 -21.83 16.36 -4.89
CA GLU A 287 -21.28 17.46 -4.09
C GLU A 287 -21.27 18.78 -4.89
N TYR A 288 -20.88 18.74 -6.17
CA TYR A 288 -20.89 19.89 -7.06
C TYR A 288 -22.31 20.39 -7.36
N LYS A 289 -23.23 19.50 -7.77
CA LYS A 289 -24.62 19.84 -8.06
C LYS A 289 -25.28 20.50 -6.85
N TYR A 290 -25.11 19.91 -5.67
CA TYR A 290 -25.63 20.49 -4.44
C TYR A 290 -24.95 21.82 -4.08
N HIS A 291 -23.65 21.97 -4.34
CA HIS A 291 -22.96 23.23 -4.13
C HIS A 291 -23.52 24.34 -5.03
N VAL A 292 -23.88 24.05 -6.28
CA VAL A 292 -24.45 25.02 -7.22
C VAL A 292 -25.90 25.34 -6.86
N LEU A 293 -26.75 24.32 -6.66
CA LEU A 293 -28.18 24.50 -6.44
C LEU A 293 -28.55 24.99 -5.03
N LYS A 294 -27.76 24.61 -4.00
CA LYS A 294 -28.01 24.86 -2.58
C LYS A 294 -29.36 24.33 -2.03
N CYS A 295 -30.09 23.51 -2.79
CA CYS A 295 -31.35 22.88 -2.42
C CYS A 295 -31.41 21.42 -2.89
N ALA A 296 -32.48 20.71 -2.52
CA ALA A 296 -32.82 19.42 -3.13
C ALA A 296 -33.32 19.63 -4.58
N TRP A 297 -33.14 18.62 -5.43
CA TRP A 297 -33.61 18.61 -6.82
C TRP A 297 -34.47 17.37 -7.09
N PRO A 298 -35.37 17.40 -8.09
CA PRO A 298 -36.16 16.22 -8.46
C PRO A 298 -35.27 15.02 -8.81
N GLY A 299 -35.57 13.85 -8.23
CA GLY A 299 -34.80 12.62 -8.44
C GLY A 299 -33.58 12.47 -7.52
N VAL A 300 -33.34 13.39 -6.58
CA VAL A 300 -32.29 13.20 -5.56
C VAL A 300 -32.62 12.01 -4.63
N GLU A 301 -33.90 11.71 -4.45
CA GLU A 301 -34.40 10.55 -3.72
C GLU A 301 -33.95 9.22 -4.33
N ASP A 302 -33.77 9.13 -5.65
CA ASP A 302 -33.29 7.90 -6.30
C ASP A 302 -31.85 7.57 -5.88
N LEU A 303 -31.06 8.57 -5.50
CA LEU A 303 -29.70 8.40 -4.98
C LEU A 303 -29.67 7.78 -3.58
N LEU A 304 -30.80 7.73 -2.86
CA LEU A 304 -30.92 6.93 -1.64
C LEU A 304 -30.75 5.43 -1.93
N LEU A 305 -30.97 4.99 -3.17
CA LEU A 305 -30.81 3.59 -3.60
C LEU A 305 -29.46 3.32 -4.28
N ASP A 306 -28.50 4.26 -4.25
CA ASP A 306 -27.16 4.02 -4.78
C ASP A 306 -26.46 2.88 -4.03
N ALA A 307 -25.65 2.08 -4.72
CA ALA A 307 -24.88 1.00 -4.11
C ALA A 307 -23.84 1.49 -3.08
N ASN A 308 -23.35 2.73 -3.21
CA ASN A 308 -22.32 3.32 -2.35
C ASN A 308 -22.93 4.07 -1.15
N CYS A 309 -22.53 3.71 0.07
CA CYS A 309 -22.99 4.35 1.30
C CYS A 309 -22.74 5.86 1.34
N GLY A 310 -21.62 6.33 0.80
CA GLY A 310 -21.29 7.75 0.80
C GLY A 310 -22.21 8.58 -0.10
N ILE A 311 -22.83 7.98 -1.10
CA ILE A 311 -23.81 8.67 -1.96
C ILE A 311 -25.17 8.69 -1.25
N ARG A 312 -25.61 7.55 -0.70
CA ARG A 312 -26.85 7.46 0.10
C ARG A 312 -26.84 8.44 1.27
N ASP A 313 -25.74 8.51 2.00
CA ASP A 313 -25.55 9.41 3.14
C ASP A 313 -25.68 10.89 2.72
N LEU A 314 -25.07 11.26 1.59
CA LEU A 314 -25.19 12.62 1.05
C LEU A 314 -26.61 12.92 0.55
N ALA A 315 -27.28 11.96 -0.09
CA ALA A 315 -28.69 12.08 -0.50
C ALA A 315 -29.59 12.29 0.71
N ALA A 316 -29.44 11.46 1.74
CA ALA A 316 -30.19 11.56 2.99
C ALA A 316 -29.96 12.91 3.68
N TYR A 317 -28.71 13.40 3.72
CA TYR A 317 -28.41 14.73 4.26
C TYR A 317 -29.12 15.86 3.49
N ILE A 318 -29.10 15.84 2.16
CA ILE A 318 -29.75 16.86 1.32
C ILE A 318 -31.27 16.82 1.53
N LEU A 319 -31.88 15.63 1.52
CA LEU A 319 -33.31 15.45 1.71
C LEU A 319 -33.76 15.88 3.11
N LYS A 320 -33.08 15.45 4.18
CA LYS A 320 -33.36 15.90 5.56
C LYS A 320 -33.32 17.41 5.71
N LYS A 321 -32.46 18.09 4.95
CA LYS A 321 -32.28 19.53 5.04
C LYS A 321 -33.30 20.33 4.23
N HIS A 322 -33.77 19.78 3.11
CA HIS A 322 -34.49 20.56 2.09
C HIS A 322 -35.83 19.96 1.66
N SER A 323 -36.23 18.81 2.19
CA SER A 323 -37.51 18.16 1.90
C SER A 323 -38.18 17.65 3.18
N GLN A 324 -39.45 17.26 3.05
CA GLN A 324 -40.23 16.60 4.10
C GLN A 324 -40.35 15.08 3.85
N LEU A 325 -39.47 14.52 3.01
CA LEU A 325 -39.51 13.11 2.68
C LEU A 325 -39.18 12.28 3.92
N ASP A 326 -40.06 11.36 4.28
CA ASP A 326 -39.74 10.32 5.24
C ASP A 326 -38.81 9.29 4.59
N ILE A 327 -37.53 9.37 4.94
CA ILE A 327 -36.46 8.53 4.39
C ILE A 327 -36.61 7.06 4.83
N LEU A 328 -37.12 6.80 6.03
CA LEU A 328 -37.32 5.42 6.49
C LEU A 328 -38.49 4.79 5.78
N ALA A 329 -39.64 5.50 5.71
CA ALA A 329 -40.78 5.03 4.94
C ALA A 329 -40.44 4.85 3.45
N PHE A 330 -39.56 5.69 2.90
CA PHE A 330 -38.99 5.48 1.57
C PHE A 330 -38.27 4.14 1.47
N TYR A 331 -37.33 3.82 2.37
CA TYR A 331 -36.63 2.54 2.31
C TYR A 331 -37.54 1.34 2.55
N GLU A 332 -38.47 1.41 3.50
CA GLU A 332 -39.44 0.35 3.77
C GLU A 332 -40.26 -0.02 2.53
N LYS A 333 -40.68 0.97 1.74
CA LYS A 333 -41.39 0.74 0.48
C LYS A 333 -40.53 -0.06 -0.51
N HIS A 334 -39.22 0.21 -0.57
CA HIS A 334 -38.29 -0.41 -1.53
C HIS A 334 -37.74 -1.78 -1.05
N LEU A 335 -38.05 -2.22 0.17
CA LEU A 335 -37.73 -3.57 0.64
C LEU A 335 -38.42 -4.68 -0.18
N LYS A 336 -39.58 -4.37 -0.77
CA LYS A 336 -40.38 -5.32 -1.56
C LYS A 336 -39.93 -5.45 -3.02
N GLU A 337 -38.94 -4.67 -3.44
CA GLU A 337 -38.45 -4.68 -4.81
C GLU A 337 -37.50 -5.88 -5.06
N PRO A 338 -37.29 -6.26 -6.34
CA PRO A 338 -36.39 -7.37 -6.68
C PRO A 338 -34.95 -7.19 -6.19
N VAL A 339 -34.50 -5.95 -5.97
CA VAL A 339 -33.14 -5.61 -5.52
C VAL A 339 -33.21 -4.83 -4.21
N PRO A 340 -33.47 -5.49 -3.06
CA PRO A 340 -33.74 -4.79 -1.80
C PRO A 340 -32.45 -4.30 -1.09
N VAL A 341 -31.26 -4.65 -1.59
CA VAL A 341 -29.98 -4.41 -0.90
C VAL A 341 -29.75 -2.93 -0.54
N PRO A 342 -29.95 -1.94 -1.43
CA PRO A 342 -29.75 -0.54 -1.06
C PRO A 342 -30.72 -0.08 0.03
N ALA A 343 -31.97 -0.57 0.00
CA ALA A 343 -32.96 -0.25 1.01
C ALA A 343 -32.62 -0.86 2.37
N ILE A 344 -32.22 -2.14 2.40
CA ILE A 344 -31.76 -2.82 3.63
C ILE A 344 -30.60 -2.04 4.27
N LEU A 345 -29.58 -1.70 3.49
CA LEU A 345 -28.43 -0.93 3.98
C LEU A 345 -28.84 0.48 4.43
N GLY A 346 -29.73 1.13 3.69
CA GLY A 346 -30.28 2.44 4.03
C GLY A 346 -30.99 2.46 5.38
N ILE A 347 -31.81 1.45 5.68
CA ILE A 347 -32.47 1.29 6.99
C ILE A 347 -31.42 1.18 8.10
N GLY A 348 -30.39 0.33 7.92
CA GLY A 348 -29.31 0.21 8.90
C GLY A 348 -28.55 1.53 9.14
N GLU A 349 -28.27 2.27 8.07
CA GLU A 349 -27.51 3.53 8.11
C GLU A 349 -28.29 4.66 8.79
N GLN A 350 -29.60 4.76 8.52
CA GLN A 350 -30.46 5.80 9.08
C GLN A 350 -30.98 5.45 10.48
N GLY A 351 -31.23 4.17 10.75
CA GLY A 351 -31.81 3.68 12.01
C GLY A 351 -30.83 3.58 13.18
N ARG A 352 -29.52 3.51 12.92
CA ARG A 352 -28.50 3.32 13.98
C ARG A 352 -28.51 4.35 15.12
N ALA A 353 -29.06 5.54 14.88
CA ALA A 353 -29.08 6.65 15.82
C ALA A 353 -30.47 6.89 16.45
N LEU A 354 -31.45 6.03 16.14
CA LEU A 354 -32.82 6.14 16.64
C LEU A 354 -33.05 5.25 17.85
N ASP A 355 -33.99 5.67 18.71
CA ASP A 355 -34.38 4.93 19.91
C ASP A 355 -35.14 3.64 19.56
N ASP A 356 -35.86 3.60 18.43
CA ASP A 356 -36.65 2.46 17.96
C ASP A 356 -35.89 1.47 17.07
N ARG A 357 -34.55 1.53 17.07
CA ARG A 357 -33.67 0.73 16.20
C ARG A 357 -33.96 -0.78 16.21
N HIS A 358 -34.51 -1.31 17.29
CA HIS A 358 -34.93 -2.72 17.40
C HIS A 358 -36.12 -3.05 16.50
N GLY A 359 -37.12 -2.17 16.41
CA GLY A 359 -38.25 -2.35 15.49
C GLY A 359 -37.81 -2.30 14.02
N LEU A 360 -36.78 -1.50 13.72
CA LEU A 360 -36.15 -1.49 12.39
C LEU A 360 -35.35 -2.77 12.11
N ALA A 361 -34.77 -3.39 13.14
CA ALA A 361 -34.08 -4.67 12.98
C ALA A 361 -35.06 -5.77 12.54
N ASP A 362 -36.27 -5.79 13.09
CA ASP A 362 -37.33 -6.75 12.72
C ASP A 362 -37.71 -6.70 11.23
N LEU A 363 -37.59 -5.53 10.59
CA LEU A 363 -37.81 -5.39 9.15
C LEU A 363 -36.70 -6.04 8.31
N VAL A 364 -35.48 -6.10 8.84
CA VAL A 364 -34.28 -6.57 8.12
C VAL A 364 -33.99 -8.05 8.40
N LEU A 365 -34.31 -8.55 9.60
CA LEU A 365 -34.04 -9.93 10.01
C LEU A 365 -34.52 -11.01 9.01
N PRO A 366 -35.71 -10.90 8.37
CA PRO A 366 -36.16 -11.90 7.39
C PRO A 366 -35.20 -12.06 6.20
N TYR A 367 -34.43 -11.04 5.85
CA TYR A 367 -33.49 -11.07 4.72
C TYR A 367 -32.19 -11.83 5.01
N LEU A 368 -31.96 -12.26 6.25
CA LEU A 368 -30.84 -13.12 6.62
C LEU A 368 -30.96 -14.56 6.06
N GLU A 369 -32.17 -14.99 5.71
CA GLU A 369 -32.46 -16.31 5.14
C GLU A 369 -32.74 -16.24 3.62
N HIS A 370 -32.39 -15.11 2.97
CA HIS A 370 -32.62 -14.90 1.55
C HIS A 370 -31.67 -15.74 0.67
N GLU A 371 -32.13 -16.17 -0.51
CA GLU A 371 -31.34 -17.00 -1.44
C GLU A 371 -30.06 -16.29 -1.95
N SER A 372 -30.17 -15.00 -2.23
CA SER A 372 -29.06 -14.16 -2.70
C SER A 372 -28.09 -13.80 -1.58
N GLU A 373 -26.83 -14.23 -1.72
CA GLU A 373 -25.75 -13.89 -0.79
C GLU A 373 -25.57 -12.37 -0.63
N LYS A 374 -25.84 -11.59 -1.69
CA LYS A 374 -25.73 -10.12 -1.62
C LYS A 374 -26.76 -9.53 -0.65
N VAL A 375 -27.95 -10.11 -0.61
CA VAL A 375 -29.04 -9.70 0.28
C VAL A 375 -28.74 -10.10 1.71
N VAL A 376 -28.34 -11.36 1.96
CA VAL A 376 -27.94 -11.82 3.30
C VAL A 376 -26.80 -10.99 3.86
N ARG A 377 -25.79 -10.68 3.03
CA ARG A 377 -24.68 -9.80 3.43
C ARG A 377 -25.16 -8.40 3.80
N GLY A 378 -26.03 -7.79 2.99
CA GLY A 378 -26.59 -6.47 3.28
C GLY A 378 -27.41 -6.47 4.57
N ALA A 379 -28.21 -7.52 4.79
CA ALA A 379 -28.98 -7.71 6.01
C ALA A 379 -28.08 -7.85 7.24
N LEU A 380 -27.02 -8.65 7.17
CA LEU A 380 -26.03 -8.74 8.26
C LEU A 380 -25.39 -7.40 8.58
N GLU A 381 -24.96 -6.65 7.55
CA GLU A 381 -24.36 -5.33 7.75
C GLU A 381 -25.36 -4.35 8.42
N ALA A 382 -26.62 -4.35 8.00
CA ALA A 382 -27.68 -3.52 8.58
C ALA A 382 -28.05 -3.94 10.02
N VAL A 383 -28.22 -5.23 10.28
CA VAL A 383 -28.42 -5.78 11.64
C VAL A 383 -27.23 -5.44 12.54
N GLY A 384 -26.02 -5.48 12.01
CA GLY A 384 -24.80 -4.99 12.66
C GLY A 384 -24.91 -3.55 13.15
N MET A 385 -25.51 -2.67 12.36
CA MET A 385 -25.70 -1.26 12.71
C MET A 385 -26.85 -1.03 13.68
N LEU A 386 -27.93 -1.82 13.59
CA LEU A 386 -29.15 -1.64 14.37
C LEU A 386 -29.08 -2.29 15.75
N MET A 387 -28.55 -3.51 15.85
CA MET A 387 -28.52 -4.28 17.11
C MET A 387 -27.21 -4.11 17.89
N GLY A 388 -26.14 -3.62 17.27
CA GLY A 388 -24.86 -3.41 17.94
C GLY A 388 -24.32 -4.70 18.57
N ALA A 389 -24.03 -4.69 19.87
CA ALA A 389 -23.55 -5.89 20.59
C ALA A 389 -24.65 -6.94 20.82
N GLU A 390 -25.93 -6.54 20.84
CA GLU A 390 -27.06 -7.42 21.16
C GLU A 390 -27.30 -8.49 20.06
N GLY A 391 -26.79 -8.25 18.85
CA GLY A 391 -26.85 -9.23 17.75
C GLY A 391 -25.75 -10.29 17.78
N GLU A 392 -24.97 -10.42 18.87
CA GLU A 392 -23.84 -11.34 18.99
C GLU A 392 -24.15 -12.77 18.53
N GLU A 393 -25.28 -13.34 18.97
CA GLU A 393 -25.66 -14.71 18.61
C GLU A 393 -25.89 -14.87 17.10
N ILE A 394 -26.47 -13.85 16.46
CA ILE A 394 -26.69 -13.82 15.01
C ILE A 394 -25.34 -13.79 14.30
N TYR A 395 -24.44 -12.87 14.69
CA TYR A 395 -23.14 -12.77 14.03
C TYR A 395 -22.31 -14.03 14.25
N TRP A 396 -22.41 -14.68 15.41
CA TRP A 396 -21.73 -15.94 15.68
C TRP A 396 -22.22 -17.06 14.74
N LYS A 397 -23.54 -17.21 14.56
CA LYS A 397 -24.14 -18.15 13.59
C LYS A 397 -23.55 -17.94 12.20
N TYR A 398 -23.55 -16.70 11.70
CA TYR A 398 -23.10 -16.40 10.34
C TYR A 398 -21.58 -16.32 10.18
N LEU A 399 -20.80 -16.17 11.26
CA LEU A 399 -19.34 -16.26 11.22
C LEU A 399 -18.89 -17.65 10.74
N LEU A 400 -19.65 -18.69 11.11
CA LEU A 400 -19.39 -20.09 10.77
C LEU A 400 -20.02 -20.49 9.43
N ASP A 401 -20.54 -19.55 8.65
CA ASP A 401 -21.12 -19.80 7.33
C ASP A 401 -20.04 -20.20 6.30
N THR A 402 -20.34 -21.20 5.49
CA THR A 402 -19.42 -21.72 4.47
C THR A 402 -19.24 -20.77 3.29
N ARG A 403 -20.14 -19.79 3.12
CA ARG A 403 -20.04 -18.75 2.10
C ARG A 403 -19.08 -17.65 2.56
N PRO A 404 -17.94 -17.43 1.85
CA PRO A 404 -16.90 -16.51 2.33
C PRO A 404 -17.37 -15.07 2.54
N CYS A 405 -18.28 -14.59 1.69
CA CYS A 405 -18.78 -13.21 1.76
C CYS A 405 -19.66 -12.97 3.00
N ILE A 406 -20.41 -13.98 3.44
CA ILE A 406 -21.31 -13.94 4.60
C ILE A 406 -20.52 -14.03 5.90
N SER A 407 -19.63 -15.02 5.99
CA SER A 407 -18.72 -15.18 7.13
C SER A 407 -17.85 -13.94 7.35
N LYS A 408 -17.37 -13.31 6.26
CA LYS A 408 -16.66 -12.03 6.34
C LYS A 408 -17.52 -10.91 6.89
N ALA A 409 -18.80 -10.83 6.51
CA ALA A 409 -19.70 -9.78 6.98
C ALA A 409 -20.00 -9.93 8.48
N ALA A 410 -20.25 -11.15 8.93
CA ALA A 410 -20.42 -11.48 10.35
C ALA A 410 -19.16 -11.14 11.17
N TYR A 411 -17.97 -11.52 10.69
CA TYR A 411 -16.68 -11.11 11.27
C TYR A 411 -16.57 -9.59 11.41
N GLN A 412 -17.00 -8.82 10.39
CA GLN A 412 -16.99 -7.36 10.47
C GLN A 412 -17.97 -6.82 11.50
N CYS A 413 -19.14 -7.44 11.69
CA CYS A 413 -20.11 -7.05 12.71
C CYS A 413 -19.52 -7.25 14.11
N ILE A 414 -18.98 -8.43 14.40
CA ILE A 414 -18.31 -8.75 15.67
C ILE A 414 -17.23 -7.70 15.98
N ARG A 415 -16.34 -7.46 15.01
CA ARG A 415 -15.23 -6.51 15.16
C ARG A 415 -15.68 -5.06 15.36
N LYS A 416 -16.64 -4.58 14.57
CA LYS A 416 -17.09 -3.17 14.62
C LYS A 416 -17.89 -2.88 15.89
N ASN A 417 -18.61 -3.86 16.40
CA ASN A 417 -19.43 -3.73 17.61
C ASN A 417 -18.67 -4.08 18.90
N GLY A 418 -17.35 -4.34 18.83
CA GLY A 418 -16.52 -4.60 20.00
C GLY A 418 -16.91 -5.88 20.75
N ILE A 419 -17.46 -6.86 20.05
CA ILE A 419 -17.85 -8.14 20.62
C ILE A 419 -16.60 -8.99 20.81
N HIS A 420 -16.47 -9.56 22.00
CA HIS A 420 -15.36 -10.44 22.40
C HIS A 420 -15.94 -11.80 22.81
N PRO A 421 -16.11 -12.74 21.87
CA PRO A 421 -16.72 -14.05 22.15
C PRO A 421 -15.94 -14.90 23.17
N GLY A 422 -14.68 -14.53 23.43
CA GLY A 422 -13.81 -15.18 24.39
C GLY A 422 -12.80 -16.10 23.72
N ALA A 423 -11.55 -16.01 24.17
CA ALA A 423 -10.42 -16.71 23.56
C ALA A 423 -10.57 -18.24 23.54
N ALA A 424 -11.14 -18.83 24.60
CA ALA A 424 -11.36 -20.26 24.70
C ALA A 424 -12.37 -20.77 23.64
N LEU A 425 -13.45 -20.03 23.44
CA LEU A 425 -14.50 -20.35 22.47
C LEU A 425 -13.93 -20.29 21.04
N LEU A 426 -13.23 -19.20 20.72
CA LEU A 426 -12.61 -19.00 19.40
C LEU A 426 -11.58 -20.09 19.07
N TYR A 427 -10.75 -20.46 20.04
CA TYR A 427 -9.80 -21.55 19.87
C TYR A 427 -10.50 -22.91 19.71
N GLY A 428 -11.52 -23.19 20.52
CA GLY A 428 -12.32 -24.42 20.42
C GLY A 428 -12.95 -24.60 19.04
N GLU A 429 -13.50 -23.54 18.45
CA GLU A 429 -14.02 -23.58 17.07
C GLU A 429 -12.91 -23.73 16.03
N GLN A 430 -11.76 -23.09 16.22
CA GLN A 430 -10.62 -23.26 15.31
C GLN A 430 -10.23 -24.74 15.21
N GLU A 431 -10.19 -25.45 16.35
CA GLU A 431 -9.81 -26.86 16.42
C GLU A 431 -10.85 -27.77 15.72
N LYS A 432 -12.14 -27.46 15.85
CA LYS A 432 -13.21 -28.19 15.15
C LYS A 432 -13.06 -28.06 13.64
N TRP A 433 -12.83 -26.85 13.15
CA TRP A 433 -12.63 -26.60 11.72
C TRP A 433 -11.33 -27.19 11.19
N ARG A 434 -10.24 -27.18 11.98
CA ARG A 434 -8.98 -27.85 11.59
C ARG A 434 -9.21 -29.34 11.33
N LYS A 435 -9.87 -30.04 12.26
CA LYS A 435 -10.20 -31.47 12.11
C LYS A 435 -11.11 -31.73 10.90
N SER A 436 -12.09 -30.86 10.67
CA SER A 436 -12.97 -30.98 9.51
C SER A 436 -12.23 -30.84 8.18
N ASP A 437 -11.29 -29.89 8.07
CA ASP A 437 -10.49 -29.69 6.85
C ASP A 437 -9.55 -30.89 6.59
N GLU A 438 -8.95 -31.46 7.64
CA GLU A 438 -8.15 -32.69 7.57
C GLU A 438 -8.98 -33.87 7.04
N THR A 439 -10.20 -34.06 7.55
CA THR A 439 -11.10 -35.14 7.10
C THR A 439 -11.62 -34.95 5.67
N ALA A 440 -11.68 -33.71 5.18
CA ALA A 440 -12.17 -33.39 3.84
C ALA A 440 -11.07 -33.46 2.76
N GLY A 441 -9.84 -33.84 3.11
CA GLY A 441 -8.72 -33.98 2.16
C GLY A 441 -8.30 -32.66 1.49
N LYS A 442 -8.62 -31.51 2.12
CA LYS A 442 -8.19 -30.20 1.59
C LYS A 442 -6.68 -30.04 1.75
N SER A 443 -6.07 -29.32 0.82
CA SER A 443 -4.63 -29.05 0.87
C SER A 443 -4.23 -28.42 2.21
N PRO A 444 -3.16 -28.91 2.87
CA PRO A 444 -2.61 -28.31 4.10
C PRO A 444 -2.26 -26.82 3.96
N ASP A 445 -2.04 -26.35 2.73
CA ASP A 445 -1.59 -25.01 2.41
C ASP A 445 -2.73 -23.97 2.32
N SER A 446 -3.99 -24.37 2.49
CA SER A 446 -5.13 -23.44 2.37
C SER A 446 -5.95 -23.38 3.66
N VAL A 447 -5.73 -22.32 4.44
CA VAL A 447 -6.58 -21.99 5.59
C VAL A 447 -7.94 -21.53 5.08
N CYS A 448 -9.01 -22.27 5.40
CA CYS A 448 -10.36 -21.84 5.05
C CYS A 448 -10.70 -20.47 5.69
N HIS A 449 -11.55 -19.69 5.04
CA HIS A 449 -11.86 -18.32 5.46
C HIS A 449 -12.36 -18.21 6.90
N ILE A 450 -13.09 -19.23 7.39
CA ILE A 450 -13.62 -19.29 8.75
C ILE A 450 -12.48 -19.34 9.77
N ARG A 451 -11.53 -20.28 9.61
CA ARG A 451 -10.34 -20.38 10.47
C ARG A 451 -9.55 -19.07 10.48
N ARG A 452 -9.40 -18.42 9.32
CA ARG A 452 -8.77 -17.09 9.22
C ARG A 452 -9.50 -16.06 10.08
N TYR A 453 -10.84 -15.97 10.03
CA TYR A 453 -11.58 -14.97 10.80
C TYR A 453 -11.57 -15.26 12.31
N LEU A 454 -11.65 -16.53 12.71
CA LEU A 454 -11.50 -16.95 14.11
C LEU A 454 -10.14 -16.52 14.69
N ILE A 455 -9.05 -16.71 13.94
CA ILE A 455 -7.71 -16.26 14.35
C ILE A 455 -7.65 -14.73 14.48
N LEU A 456 -8.21 -14.01 13.52
CA LEU A 456 -8.21 -12.53 13.54
C LEU A 456 -9.03 -11.97 14.70
N LEU A 457 -10.09 -12.65 15.14
CA LEU A 457 -10.84 -12.33 16.36
C LEU A 457 -10.08 -12.71 17.62
N LEU A 458 -9.43 -13.88 17.65
CA LEU A 458 -8.61 -14.33 18.79
C LEU A 458 -7.46 -13.35 19.08
N ILE A 459 -6.86 -12.76 18.04
CA ILE A 459 -5.83 -11.70 18.16
C ILE A 459 -6.40 -10.38 18.72
N GLN A 460 -7.73 -10.21 18.80
CA GLN A 460 -8.37 -9.03 19.36
C GLN A 460 -8.90 -9.24 20.78
N GLU A 461 -8.99 -10.49 21.23
CA GLU A 461 -9.32 -10.83 22.62
C GLU A 461 -8.31 -10.22 23.61
N ASN A 462 -8.69 -10.21 24.89
CA ASN A 462 -7.81 -9.78 25.97
C ASN A 462 -6.44 -10.45 25.85
N SER A 463 -5.38 -9.65 25.95
CA SER A 463 -4.01 -10.09 25.66
C SER A 463 -3.54 -11.25 26.54
N TRP A 464 -4.07 -11.38 27.75
CA TRP A 464 -3.75 -12.46 28.67
C TRP A 464 -4.64 -13.69 28.46
N ASP A 465 -5.92 -13.50 28.14
CA ASP A 465 -6.86 -14.61 27.88
C ASP A 465 -6.48 -15.37 26.61
N ARG A 466 -6.07 -14.66 25.56
CA ARG A 466 -5.68 -15.28 24.28
C ARG A 466 -4.34 -15.96 24.28
N LEU A 467 -3.46 -15.62 25.22
CA LEU A 467 -2.04 -15.98 25.17
C LEU A 467 -1.80 -17.50 25.10
N PRO A 468 -2.41 -18.34 25.95
CA PRO A 468 -2.24 -19.80 25.86
C PRO A 468 -2.64 -20.35 24.49
N TYR A 469 -3.73 -19.84 23.93
CA TYR A 469 -4.28 -20.31 22.67
C TYR A 469 -3.44 -19.89 21.47
N LEU A 470 -2.88 -18.67 21.47
CA LEU A 470 -1.93 -18.24 20.44
C LEU A 470 -0.67 -19.12 20.43
N ILE A 471 -0.19 -19.57 21.60
CA ILE A 471 0.95 -20.49 21.67
C ILE A 471 0.62 -21.84 21.05
N PHE A 472 -0.55 -22.41 21.34
CA PHE A 472 -0.97 -23.66 20.70
C PHE A 472 -1.03 -23.55 19.18
N LEU A 473 -1.49 -22.41 18.65
CA LEU A 473 -1.57 -22.17 17.21
C LEU A 473 -0.20 -22.02 16.51
N LEU A 474 0.89 -21.74 17.23
CA LEU A 474 2.23 -21.62 16.62
C LEU A 474 2.79 -22.97 16.12
N LYS A 475 2.26 -24.09 16.61
CA LYS A 475 2.61 -25.44 16.13
C LYS A 475 1.77 -25.90 14.95
N ASP A 476 0.71 -25.18 14.62
CA ASP A 476 -0.16 -25.53 13.51
C ASP A 476 0.55 -25.14 12.20
N GLU A 477 1.18 -26.11 11.54
CA GLU A 477 1.90 -25.90 10.28
C GLU A 477 1.00 -25.30 9.19
N SER A 478 -0.32 -25.58 9.21
CA SER A 478 -1.27 -24.95 8.29
C SER A 478 -1.38 -23.43 8.47
N LEU A 479 -0.86 -22.88 9.57
CA LEU A 479 -0.90 -21.45 9.89
C LEU A 479 0.45 -20.75 9.71
N LYS A 480 1.40 -21.36 8.98
CA LYS A 480 2.74 -20.81 8.75
C LYS A 480 2.72 -19.34 8.26
N GLU A 481 1.81 -18.98 7.36
CA GLU A 481 1.65 -17.60 6.86
C GLU A 481 1.15 -16.59 7.91
N TYR A 482 0.54 -17.07 9.00
CA TYR A 482 0.05 -16.25 10.11
C TYR A 482 1.04 -16.17 11.27
N ARG A 483 2.16 -16.92 11.22
CA ARG A 483 3.12 -17.02 12.32
C ARG A 483 3.61 -15.66 12.81
N ASP A 484 3.98 -14.75 11.90
CA ASP A 484 4.43 -13.39 12.26
C ASP A 484 3.35 -12.57 12.96
N LYS A 485 2.08 -12.71 12.53
CA LYS A 485 0.94 -12.04 13.18
C LYS A 485 0.68 -12.60 14.57
N LEU A 486 0.78 -13.92 14.74
CA LEU A 486 0.62 -14.59 16.04
C LEU A 486 1.74 -14.16 17.01
N LEU A 487 3.00 -14.14 16.54
CA LEU A 487 4.14 -13.67 17.33
C LEU A 487 4.01 -12.20 17.71
N GLY A 488 3.61 -11.34 16.77
CA GLY A 488 3.33 -9.93 17.05
C GLY A 488 2.21 -9.76 18.08
N ALA A 489 1.14 -10.55 17.99
CA ALA A 489 0.04 -10.52 18.95
C ALA A 489 0.44 -11.02 20.36
N LEU A 490 1.39 -11.96 20.45
CA LEU A 490 1.97 -12.43 21.70
C LEU A 490 2.87 -11.37 22.35
N GLN A 491 3.58 -10.55 21.56
CA GLN A 491 4.41 -9.45 22.06
C GLN A 491 3.59 -8.33 22.69
N ILE A 492 2.40 -8.05 22.16
CA ILE A 492 1.52 -6.99 22.65
C ILE A 492 0.69 -7.52 23.82
N ARG A 493 1.08 -7.11 25.04
CA ARG A 493 0.39 -7.44 26.30
C ARG A 493 0.01 -6.17 27.05
N SER A 494 -1.19 -6.13 27.62
CA SER A 494 -1.62 -5.02 28.47
C SER A 494 -0.99 -5.16 29.85
N PRO A 495 -0.10 -4.23 30.28
CA PRO A 495 0.54 -4.27 31.59
C PRO A 495 -0.38 -3.82 32.74
N TYR A 496 -1.67 -3.55 32.46
CA TYR A 496 -2.64 -3.07 33.44
C TYR A 496 -3.83 -4.03 33.65
N ALA A 497 -3.88 -5.13 32.90
CA ALA A 497 -4.94 -6.13 33.03
C ALA A 497 -4.68 -7.09 34.20
N ARG A 498 -5.67 -7.32 35.08
CA ARG A 498 -5.49 -8.26 36.19
C ARG A 498 -5.49 -9.70 35.68
N VAL A 499 -4.48 -10.48 36.05
CA VAL A 499 -4.39 -11.91 35.72
C VAL A 499 -4.64 -12.72 36.99
N ASP A 500 -5.58 -13.66 36.97
CA ASP A 500 -5.82 -14.50 38.15
C ASP A 500 -4.81 -15.65 38.25
N ARG A 501 -4.73 -16.27 39.44
CA ARG A 501 -3.76 -17.35 39.71
C ARG A 501 -3.97 -18.58 38.81
N LYS A 502 -5.21 -18.90 38.43
CA LYS A 502 -5.51 -20.05 37.57
C LYS A 502 -5.04 -19.77 36.14
N GLN A 503 -5.29 -18.56 35.64
CA GLN A 503 -4.85 -18.10 34.33
C GLN A 503 -3.31 -18.03 34.25
N ALA A 504 -2.65 -17.48 35.26
CA ALA A 504 -1.19 -17.42 35.31
C ALA A 504 -0.57 -18.83 35.34
N ALA A 505 -1.16 -19.77 36.08
CA ALA A 505 -0.73 -21.17 36.09
C ALA A 505 -0.92 -21.83 34.72
N PHE A 506 -2.05 -21.59 34.06
CA PHE A 506 -2.32 -22.11 32.72
C PHE A 506 -1.31 -21.58 31.69
N ILE A 507 -1.01 -20.28 31.69
CA ILE A 507 0.00 -19.69 30.79
C ILE A 507 1.38 -20.34 31.02
N LYS A 508 1.81 -20.47 32.28
CA LYS A 508 3.09 -21.10 32.62
C LYS A 508 3.15 -22.56 32.16
N GLN A 509 2.06 -23.30 32.35
CA GLN A 509 1.94 -24.68 31.90
C GLN A 509 2.07 -24.78 30.37
N VAL A 510 1.39 -23.91 29.62
CA VAL A 510 1.45 -23.89 28.16
C VAL A 510 2.83 -23.50 27.66
N LEU A 511 3.48 -22.48 28.23
CA LEU A 511 4.85 -22.12 27.88
C LEU A 511 5.85 -23.26 28.13
N ALA A 512 5.69 -24.00 29.23
CA ALA A 512 6.55 -25.14 29.53
C ALA A 512 6.31 -26.30 28.55
N LYS A 513 5.06 -26.59 28.22
CA LYS A 513 4.68 -27.66 27.29
C LYS A 513 5.09 -27.35 25.84
N GLU A 514 5.03 -26.08 25.46
CA GLU A 514 5.21 -25.61 24.08
C GLU A 514 6.50 -24.78 23.91
N ALA A 515 7.53 -25.07 24.72
CA ALA A 515 8.76 -24.27 24.83
C ALA A 515 9.48 -24.05 23.49
N GLU A 516 9.45 -25.02 22.57
CA GLU A 516 10.11 -24.94 21.27
C GLU A 516 9.36 -24.05 20.25
N ALA A 517 8.07 -23.77 20.48
CA ALA A 517 7.25 -23.01 19.54
C ALA A 517 7.43 -21.49 19.67
N VAL A 518 7.88 -21.02 20.84
CA VAL A 518 7.99 -19.59 21.19
C VAL A 518 9.47 -19.19 21.30
N PRO A 519 9.90 -18.06 20.70
CA PRO A 519 11.26 -17.55 20.89
C PRO A 519 11.60 -17.36 22.38
N GLU A 520 12.78 -17.82 22.80
CA GLU A 520 13.18 -17.84 24.22
C GLU A 520 13.08 -16.45 24.88
N GLU A 521 13.49 -15.39 24.18
CA GLU A 521 13.38 -14.01 24.66
C GLU A 521 11.93 -13.61 24.94
N LEU A 522 11.00 -13.99 24.05
CA LEU A 522 9.59 -13.70 24.20
C LEU A 522 8.97 -14.51 25.36
N ALA A 523 9.33 -15.78 25.49
CA ALA A 523 8.90 -16.61 26.62
C ALA A 523 9.37 -16.03 27.97
N ARG A 524 10.64 -15.59 28.05
CA ARG A 524 11.18 -14.91 29.24
C ARG A 524 10.44 -13.61 29.55
N ALA A 525 10.12 -12.80 28.54
CA ALA A 525 9.37 -11.57 28.71
C ALA A 525 7.95 -11.83 29.23
N ILE A 526 7.24 -12.84 28.73
CA ILE A 526 5.89 -13.20 29.21
C ILE A 526 5.94 -13.61 30.68
N VAL A 527 6.91 -14.46 31.07
CA VAL A 527 7.07 -14.89 32.46
C VAL A 527 7.44 -13.73 33.37
N PHE A 528 8.27 -12.80 32.90
CA PHE A 528 8.61 -11.57 33.62
C PHE A 528 7.36 -10.73 33.88
N ASP A 529 6.59 -10.42 32.84
CA ASP A 529 5.37 -9.61 32.97
C ASP A 529 4.37 -10.26 33.93
N LEU A 530 4.14 -11.57 33.84
CA LEU A 530 3.24 -12.31 34.74
C LEU A 530 3.56 -12.14 36.23
N LYS A 531 4.83 -11.90 36.61
CA LYS A 531 5.21 -11.70 38.02
C LYS A 531 4.62 -10.42 38.62
N PHE A 532 4.35 -9.42 37.78
CA PHE A 532 3.85 -8.11 38.21
C PHE A 532 2.33 -7.99 38.09
N MET A 533 1.67 -9.00 37.53
CA MET A 533 0.25 -8.98 37.14
C MET A 533 -0.65 -9.96 37.93
N ALA A 534 -0.04 -10.91 38.64
CA ALA A 534 -0.67 -12.07 39.28
C ALA A 534 -0.80 -11.96 40.81
#